data_AF-E8KEL0-F1
#
_entry.id   AF-E8KEL0-F1
#
_cell.length_a   1.000
_cell.length_b   1.000
_cell.length_c   1.000
_cell.angle_alpha   90.00
_cell.angle_beta   90.00
_cell.angle_gamma   90.00
#
_symmetry.space_group_name_H-M   'P 1'
#
loop_
_entity.id
_entity.type
_entity.pdbx_description
1 polymer ?
#
loop_
_entity_poly.entity_id
_entity_poly.type
_entity_poly.pdbx_seq_one_letter_code
_entity_poly.pdbx_strand_id
1 'polypeptide(L)'
;MEGALAQCSRAVLNPPAVFLRDYIGIDPYNTVAFTFADHPFNSIGVTHMIFSLVFAIGYCLVAEVLPKIKFWQGIGAGIIANICVYNITFPALGLTPPVAEWPLYEHISELVGHIFWFWTIEVIRRGLRNRITKEPDAEIPLEQPHR
;
A
#
# COMPACT_ATOMS: atom_id res chain seq x y z
N MET A 1 -22.37 -5.83 -22.30
CA MET A 1 -21.95 -5.23 -21.02
C MET A 1 -20.84 -6.03 -20.32
N GLU A 2 -20.20 -7.02 -20.96
CA GLU A 2 -19.03 -7.73 -20.41
C GLU A 2 -17.68 -7.07 -20.78
N GLY A 3 -17.58 -6.42 -21.95
CA GLY A 3 -16.30 -5.89 -22.46
C GLY A 3 -15.72 -4.71 -21.67
N ALA A 4 -16.55 -3.76 -21.22
CA ALA A 4 -16.07 -2.59 -20.48
C ALA A 4 -15.56 -2.96 -19.07
N LEU A 5 -16.22 -3.92 -18.41
CA LEU A 5 -15.80 -4.43 -17.10
C LEU A 5 -14.54 -5.30 -17.22
N ALA A 6 -14.36 -6.05 -18.30
CA ALA A 6 -13.14 -6.82 -18.56
C ALA A 6 -11.93 -5.91 -18.83
N GLN A 7 -12.13 -4.80 -19.54
CA GLN A 7 -11.07 -3.83 -19.84
C GLN A 7 -10.70 -2.94 -18.64
N CYS A 8 -11.64 -2.72 -17.71
CA CYS A 8 -11.37 -2.03 -16.43
C CYS A 8 -10.92 -2.98 -15.30
N SER A 9 -10.92 -4.29 -15.53
CA SER A 9 -10.58 -5.26 -14.50
C SER A 9 -9.11 -5.15 -14.10
N ARG A 10 -8.85 -4.69 -12.87
CA ARG A 10 -7.52 -4.75 -12.23
C ARG A 10 -6.94 -6.17 -12.12
N ALA A 11 -7.71 -7.22 -12.43
CA ALA A 11 -7.15 -8.56 -12.58
C ALA A 11 -6.14 -8.64 -13.74
N VAL A 12 -6.28 -7.76 -14.74
CA VAL A 12 -5.37 -7.68 -15.89
C VAL A 12 -4.52 -6.40 -15.82
N LEU A 13 -5.09 -5.23 -15.54
CA LEU A 13 -4.35 -3.96 -15.54
C LEU A 13 -4.08 -3.45 -14.10
N ASN A 14 -3.39 -4.23 -13.28
CA ASN A 14 -2.94 -3.74 -11.97
C ASN A 14 -1.61 -2.97 -12.06
N PRO A 15 -1.37 -1.98 -11.17
CA PRO A 15 -0.17 -1.16 -11.19
C PRO A 15 1.15 -1.97 -11.21
N PRO A 16 1.30 -3.09 -10.47
CA PRO A 16 2.51 -3.90 -10.53
C PRO A 16 2.77 -4.53 -11.89
N ALA A 17 1.74 -5.03 -12.60
CA ALA A 17 1.93 -5.62 -13.94
C ALA A 17 2.33 -4.56 -14.96
N VAL A 18 1.67 -3.39 -14.93
CA VAL A 18 1.99 -2.28 -15.84
C VAL A 18 3.39 -1.75 -15.55
N PHE A 19 3.76 -1.62 -14.27
CA PHE A 19 5.11 -1.20 -13.87
C PHE A 19 6.18 -2.18 -14.37
N LEU A 20 5.98 -3.49 -14.18
CA LEU A 20 6.91 -4.50 -14.67
C LEU A 20 7.07 -4.45 -16.19
N ARG A 21 5.94 -4.33 -16.93
CA ARG A 21 5.94 -4.28 -18.38
C ARG A 21 6.60 -3.02 -18.93
N ASP A 22 6.19 -1.84 -18.45
CA ASP A 22 6.50 -0.56 -19.09
C ASP A 22 7.76 0.11 -18.54
N TYR A 23 8.10 -0.13 -17.26
CA TYR A 23 9.25 0.50 -16.61
C TYR A 23 10.44 -0.44 -16.46
N ILE A 24 10.21 -1.74 -16.26
CA ILE A 24 11.27 -2.74 -16.05
C ILE A 24 11.52 -3.58 -17.30
N GLY A 25 10.52 -3.77 -18.17
CA GLY A 25 10.61 -4.60 -19.37
C GLY A 25 10.51 -6.10 -19.10
N ILE A 26 9.88 -6.51 -17.99
CA ILE A 26 9.64 -7.91 -17.63
C ILE A 26 8.21 -8.29 -18.02
N ASP A 27 8.04 -9.48 -18.63
CA ASP A 27 6.70 -10.04 -18.89
C ASP A 27 6.02 -10.40 -17.56
N PRO A 28 4.96 -9.70 -17.15
CA PRO A 28 4.38 -9.86 -15.83
C PRO A 28 3.61 -11.19 -15.66
N TYR A 29 3.14 -11.82 -16.74
CA TYR A 29 2.30 -13.02 -16.65
C TYR A 29 3.09 -14.31 -16.85
N ASN A 30 4.16 -14.27 -17.65
CA ASN A 30 4.96 -15.47 -17.94
C ASN A 30 6.25 -15.56 -17.10
N THR A 31 6.62 -14.49 -16.38
CA THR A 31 7.80 -14.52 -15.49
C THR A 31 7.42 -15.05 -14.11
N VAL A 32 7.72 -16.33 -13.87
CA VAL A 32 7.65 -16.95 -12.54
C VAL A 32 8.82 -16.43 -11.70
N ALA A 33 8.51 -15.82 -10.56
CA ALA A 33 9.52 -15.34 -9.63
C ALA A 33 10.12 -16.49 -8.82
N PHE A 34 9.26 -17.38 -8.31
CA PHE A 34 9.64 -18.64 -7.69
C PHE A 34 8.44 -19.60 -7.67
N THR A 35 8.68 -20.89 -7.45
CA THR A 35 7.64 -21.90 -7.25
C THR A 35 7.65 -22.33 -5.79
N PHE A 36 6.49 -22.31 -5.13
CA PHE A 36 6.33 -22.78 -3.75
C PHE A 36 5.24 -23.85 -3.71
N ALA A 37 5.56 -25.04 -3.22
CA ALA A 37 4.63 -26.17 -3.15
C ALA A 37 3.89 -26.42 -4.49
N ASP A 38 4.65 -26.45 -5.59
CA ASP A 38 4.14 -26.60 -6.97
C ASP A 38 3.20 -25.49 -7.46
N HIS A 39 3.02 -24.42 -6.69
CA HIS A 39 2.30 -23.22 -7.11
C HIS A 39 3.29 -22.15 -7.60
N PRO A 40 3.19 -21.72 -8.88
CA PRO A 40 4.03 -20.65 -9.40
C PRO A 40 3.61 -19.32 -8.76
N PHE A 41 4.57 -18.64 -8.13
CA PHE A 41 4.39 -17.29 -7.64
C PHE A 41 4.93 -16.31 -8.69
N ASN A 42 4.04 -15.51 -9.27
CA ASN A 42 4.41 -14.62 -10.37
C ASN A 42 5.12 -13.35 -9.89
N SER A 43 5.80 -12.69 -10.84
CA SER A 43 6.54 -11.45 -10.57
C SER A 43 5.62 -10.28 -10.15
N ILE A 44 4.34 -10.32 -10.56
CA ILE A 44 3.32 -9.35 -10.13
C ILE A 44 3.16 -9.37 -8.61
N GLY A 45 2.99 -10.57 -8.02
CA GLY A 45 2.83 -10.73 -6.58
C GLY A 45 4.06 -10.23 -5.81
N VAL A 46 5.27 -10.56 -6.28
CA VAL A 46 6.53 -10.09 -5.66
C VAL A 46 6.61 -8.57 -5.71
N THR A 47 6.32 -7.97 -6.86
CA THR A 47 6.36 -6.52 -7.03
C THR A 47 5.37 -5.83 -6.11
N HIS A 48 4.16 -6.38 -5.96
CA HIS A 48 3.16 -5.84 -5.03
C HIS A 48 3.65 -5.88 -3.57
N MET A 49 4.31 -6.97 -3.15
CA MET A 49 4.91 -7.07 -1.81
C MET A 49 6.03 -6.05 -1.61
N ILE A 50 6.89 -5.84 -2.61
CA ILE A 50 7.97 -4.85 -2.56
C ILE A 50 7.41 -3.43 -2.42
N PHE A 51 6.40 -3.07 -3.22
CA PHE A 51 5.74 -1.77 -3.09
C PHE A 51 5.16 -1.57 -1.70
N SER A 52 4.44 -2.58 -1.20
CA SER A 52 3.88 -2.54 0.15
C SER A 52 4.97 -2.33 1.22
N LEU A 53 6.10 -3.02 1.11
CA LEU A 53 7.22 -2.88 2.04
C LEU A 53 7.85 -1.49 2.00
N VAL A 54 8.08 -0.93 0.81
CA VAL A 54 8.62 0.42 0.64
C VAL A 54 7.72 1.47 1.31
N PHE A 55 6.40 1.39 1.07
CA PHE A 55 5.45 2.32 1.69
C PHE A 55 5.34 2.12 3.21
N ALA A 56 5.36 0.87 3.69
CA ALA A 56 5.30 0.57 5.12
C ALA A 56 6.53 1.10 5.87
N ILE A 57 7.73 0.82 5.35
CA ILE A 57 8.99 1.33 5.93
C ILE A 57 9.02 2.85 5.87
N GLY A 58 8.67 3.44 4.72
CA GLY A 58 8.60 4.89 4.54
C GLY A 58 7.67 5.54 5.55
N TYR A 59 6.46 4.98 5.73
CA TYR A 59 5.51 5.43 6.75
C TYR A 59 6.12 5.35 8.15
N CYS A 60 6.73 4.23 8.54
CA CYS A 60 7.34 4.07 9.86
C CYS A 60 8.43 5.12 10.12
N LEU A 61 9.29 5.40 9.13
CA LEU A 61 10.34 6.41 9.26
C LEU A 61 9.76 7.83 9.42
N VAL A 62 8.77 8.18 8.59
CA VAL A 62 8.09 9.48 8.68
C VAL A 62 7.34 9.61 10.00
N ALA A 63 6.73 8.54 10.50
CA ALA A 63 5.96 8.52 11.74
C ALA A 63 6.81 8.75 13.00
N GLU A 64 8.11 8.44 12.97
CA GLU A 64 9.05 8.78 14.05
C GLU A 64 9.41 10.27 14.05
N VAL A 65 9.54 10.90 12.87
CA VAL A 65 9.94 12.32 12.76
C VAL A 65 8.74 13.27 12.83
N LEU A 66 7.59 12.86 12.28
CA LEU A 66 6.35 13.63 12.20
C LEU A 66 5.19 12.84 12.84
N PRO A 67 5.05 12.87 14.18
CA PRO A 67 4.05 12.06 14.86
C PRO A 67 2.60 12.35 14.47
N LYS A 68 2.34 13.55 13.94
CA LYS A 68 1.02 13.97 13.43
C LYS A 68 0.46 13.04 12.37
N ILE A 69 1.31 12.33 11.60
CA ILE A 69 0.86 11.40 10.56
C ILE A 69 0.18 10.15 11.13
N LYS A 70 0.41 9.84 12.41
CA LYS A 70 -0.16 8.66 13.11
C LYS A 70 -1.62 8.83 13.54
N PHE A 71 -2.26 9.95 13.17
CA PHE A 71 -3.62 10.25 13.59
C PHE A 71 -4.62 9.15 13.20
N TRP A 72 -5.59 8.92 14.08
CA TRP A 72 -6.54 7.81 13.99
C TRP A 72 -5.87 6.45 13.80
N GLN A 73 -4.75 6.22 14.51
CA GLN A 73 -3.97 4.98 14.42
C GLN A 73 -3.55 4.67 12.98
N GLY A 74 -3.07 5.66 12.24
CA GLY A 74 -2.58 5.48 10.87
C GLY A 74 -3.68 5.46 9.79
N ILE A 75 -4.97 5.41 10.15
CA ILE A 75 -6.08 5.48 9.19
C ILE A 75 -5.97 6.74 8.33
N GLY A 76 -5.64 7.87 8.95
CA GLY A 76 -5.44 9.13 8.27
C GLY A 76 -4.36 9.10 7.20
N ALA A 77 -3.23 8.45 7.51
CA ALA A 77 -2.14 8.23 6.57
C ALA A 77 -2.57 7.33 5.40
N GLY A 78 -3.39 6.30 5.66
CA GLY A 78 -3.97 5.45 4.62
C GLY A 78 -4.85 6.20 3.64
N ILE A 79 -5.69 7.12 4.12
CA ILE A 79 -6.52 7.99 3.26
C ILE A 79 -5.63 8.89 2.40
N ILE A 80 -4.63 9.53 3.01
CA ILE A 80 -3.69 10.41 2.28
C ILE A 80 -2.93 9.60 1.23
N ALA A 81 -2.43 8.42 1.58
CA ALA A 81 -1.71 7.55 0.65
C ALA A 81 -2.59 7.10 -0.52
N ASN A 82 -3.85 6.73 -0.26
CA ASN A 82 -4.80 6.39 -1.32
C ASN A 82 -4.98 7.56 -2.30
N ILE A 83 -5.16 8.78 -1.79
CA ILE A 83 -5.33 9.95 -2.65
C ILE A 83 -4.03 10.27 -3.41
N CYS A 84 -2.91 10.40 -2.72
CA CYS A 84 -1.64 10.81 -3.33
C CYS A 84 -1.09 9.77 -4.30
N VAL A 85 -1.13 8.49 -3.93
CA VAL A 85 -0.53 7.42 -4.73
C VAL A 85 -1.53 6.89 -5.75
N TYR A 86 -2.71 6.45 -5.31
CA TYR A 86 -3.64 5.74 -6.19
C TYR A 86 -4.46 6.70 -7.04
N ASN A 87 -4.91 7.83 -6.50
CA ASN A 87 -5.74 8.75 -7.28
C ASN A 87 -4.92 9.78 -8.09
N ILE A 88 -3.64 9.99 -7.77
CA ILE A 88 -2.82 11.01 -8.45
C ILE A 88 -1.62 10.38 -9.12
N THR A 89 -0.73 9.74 -8.35
CA THR A 89 0.56 9.28 -8.88
C THR A 89 0.42 8.15 -9.90
N PHE A 90 -0.36 7.12 -9.61
CA PHE A 90 -0.53 5.98 -10.54
C PHE A 90 -1.19 6.38 -11.87
N PRO A 91 -2.27 7.18 -11.89
CA PRO A 91 -2.80 7.72 -13.14
C PRO A 91 -1.81 8.62 -13.88
N ALA A 92 -1.09 9.49 -13.15
CA ALA A 92 -0.09 10.37 -13.76
C ALA A 92 1.09 9.62 -14.40
N LEU A 93 1.43 8.44 -13.86
CA LEU A 93 2.43 7.52 -14.40
C LEU A 93 1.86 6.55 -15.45
N GLY A 94 0.57 6.63 -15.78
CA GLY A 94 -0.06 5.71 -16.73
C GLY A 94 -0.14 4.25 -16.22
N LEU A 95 0.04 4.03 -14.92
CA LEU A 95 -0.07 2.71 -14.29
C LEU A 95 -1.53 2.25 -14.13
N THR A 96 -2.46 3.21 -14.14
CA THR A 96 -3.90 3.00 -14.09
C THR A 96 -4.62 3.97 -15.01
N PRO A 97 -5.83 3.64 -15.50
CA PRO A 97 -6.65 4.60 -16.23
C PRO A 97 -7.03 5.81 -15.35
N PRO A 98 -7.55 6.91 -15.95
CA PRO A 98 -8.03 8.06 -15.20
C PRO A 98 -9.01 7.68 -14.08
N VAL A 99 -8.87 8.27 -12.90
CA VAL A 99 -9.68 7.95 -11.70
C VAL A 99 -11.18 8.05 -11.95
N ALA A 100 -11.61 9.01 -12.77
CA ALA A 100 -13.02 9.22 -13.09
C ALA A 100 -13.66 8.05 -13.88
N GLU A 101 -12.84 7.20 -14.50
CA GLU A 101 -13.30 6.04 -15.29
C GLU A 101 -13.43 4.77 -14.45
N TRP A 102 -13.00 4.81 -13.19
CA TRP A 102 -13.01 3.62 -12.35
C TRP A 102 -14.44 3.29 -11.88
N PRO A 103 -14.81 2.00 -11.85
CA PRO A 103 -16.03 1.57 -11.21
C PRO A 103 -16.04 1.94 -9.72
N LEU A 104 -17.22 2.27 -9.18
CA LEU A 104 -17.37 2.66 -7.77
C LEU A 104 -16.80 1.63 -6.78
N TYR A 105 -16.92 0.34 -7.09
CA TYR A 105 -16.39 -0.71 -6.22
C TYR A 105 -14.87 -0.63 -6.07
N GLU A 106 -14.14 -0.15 -7.09
CA GLU A 106 -12.68 0.00 -7.04
C GLU A 106 -12.26 1.15 -6.14
N HIS A 107 -12.95 2.28 -6.21
CA HIS A 107 -12.73 3.38 -5.27
C HIS A 107 -12.92 2.94 -3.83
N ILE A 108 -13.98 2.17 -3.57
CA ILE A 108 -14.27 1.67 -2.23
C ILE A 108 -13.21 0.65 -1.80
N SER A 109 -12.87 -0.32 -2.65
CA SER A 109 -11.90 -1.36 -2.30
C SER A 109 -10.51 -0.78 -2.06
N GLU A 110 -10.06 0.16 -2.90
CA GLU A 110 -8.76 0.82 -2.74
C GLU A 110 -8.75 1.65 -1.45
N LEU A 111 -9.78 2.47 -1.20
CA LEU A 111 -9.85 3.27 0.02
C LEU A 111 -9.87 2.41 1.29
N VAL A 112 -10.76 1.41 1.35
CA VAL A 112 -10.90 0.53 2.53
C VAL A 112 -9.65 -0.30 2.74
N GLY A 113 -9.06 -0.82 1.65
CA GLY A 113 -7.81 -1.57 1.68
C GLY A 113 -6.67 -0.75 2.29
N HIS A 114 -6.50 0.50 1.84
CA HIS A 114 -5.45 1.38 2.35
C HIS A 114 -5.67 1.83 3.79
N ILE A 115 -6.92 2.09 4.18
CA ILE A 115 -7.26 2.37 5.58
C ILE A 115 -6.85 1.19 6.46
N PHE A 116 -7.27 -0.02 6.10
CA PHE A 116 -7.00 -1.21 6.90
C PHE A 116 -5.51 -1.54 6.93
N TRP A 117 -4.82 -1.37 5.80
CA TRP A 117 -3.39 -1.63 5.69
C TRP A 117 -2.56 -0.67 6.54
N PHE A 118 -2.77 0.64 6.42
CA PHE A 118 -2.03 1.62 7.22
C PHE A 118 -2.36 1.53 8.71
N TRP A 119 -3.61 1.21 9.06
CA TRP A 119 -3.97 0.90 10.43
C TRP A 119 -3.17 -0.30 10.97
N THR A 120 -3.07 -1.37 10.18
CA THR A 120 -2.29 -2.56 10.54
C THR A 120 -0.80 -2.22 10.72
N ILE A 121 -0.22 -1.45 9.79
CA ILE A 121 1.17 -0.98 9.90
C ILE A 121 1.37 -0.20 11.21
N GLU A 122 0.49 0.74 11.53
CA GLU A 122 0.63 1.57 12.72
C GLU A 122 0.49 0.77 14.02
N VAL A 123 -0.47 -0.17 14.08
CA VAL A 123 -0.63 -1.08 15.22
C VAL A 123 0.64 -1.90 15.44
N ILE A 124 1.22 -2.45 14.37
CA ILE A 124 2.44 -3.25 14.44
C ILE A 124 3.64 -2.37 14.79
N ARG A 125 3.82 -1.21 14.14
CA ARG A 125 4.90 -0.25 14.41
C ARG A 125 4.91 0.12 15.88
N ARG A 126 3.78 0.57 16.41
CA ARG A 126 3.61 0.94 17.83
C ARG A 126 3.89 -0.24 18.76
N GLY A 127 3.37 -1.41 18.43
CA GLY A 127 3.59 -2.64 19.21
C GLY A 127 5.06 -3.05 19.27
N LEU A 128 5.76 -3.02 18.14
CA LEU A 128 7.19 -3.36 18.05
C LEU A 128 8.05 -2.31 18.75
N ARG A 129 7.80 -1.02 18.48
CA ARG A 129 8.54 0.08 19.09
C ARG A 129 8.49 -0.01 20.62
N ASN A 130 7.29 -0.05 21.20
CA ASN A 130 7.11 -0.11 22.65
C ASN A 130 7.77 -1.34 23.28
N ARG A 131 7.78 -2.49 22.58
CA ARG A 131 8.41 -3.72 23.08
C ARG A 131 9.93 -3.68 23.01
N ILE A 132 10.49 -3.06 21.97
CA ILE A 132 11.94 -2.97 21.73
C ILE A 132 12.55 -1.88 22.61
N THR A 133 11.98 -0.67 22.60
CA THR A 133 12.53 0.48 23.34
C THR A 133 12.15 0.47 24.81
N LYS A 134 11.08 -0.23 25.21
CA LYS A 134 10.45 -0.13 26.55
C LYS A 134 9.97 1.28 26.89
N GLU A 135 9.85 2.14 25.87
CA GLU A 135 9.44 3.53 26.00
C GLU A 135 8.10 3.75 25.29
N PRO A 136 7.28 4.72 25.73
CA PRO A 136 6.11 5.15 24.98
C PRO A 136 6.50 5.80 23.65
N ASP A 137 5.54 6.01 22.74
CA ASP A 137 5.79 6.70 21.46
C ASP A 137 6.53 8.04 21.69
N ALA A 138 7.38 8.44 20.73
CA ALA A 138 8.33 9.56 20.89
C ALA A 138 7.68 10.89 21.33
N GLU A 139 6.41 11.10 20.99
CA GLU A 139 5.61 12.28 21.36
C GLU A 139 5.07 12.27 22.79
N ILE A 140 5.16 11.14 23.51
CA ILE A 140 4.69 11.00 24.88
C ILE A 140 5.90 11.22 25.82
N PRO A 141 5.91 12.30 26.63
CA PRO A 141 6.93 12.50 27.64
C PRO A 141 7.00 11.32 28.61
N LEU A 142 8.22 10.89 28.94
CA LEU A 142 8.47 9.77 29.86
C LEU A 142 7.87 10.00 31.27
N GLU A 143 7.69 11.26 31.65
CA GLU A 143 7.12 11.66 32.94
C GLU A 143 5.59 11.71 32.95
N GLN A 144 4.91 11.42 31.84
CA GLN A 144 3.44 11.41 31.84
C GLN A 144 2.90 10.25 32.68
N PRO A 145 2.05 10.52 33.70
CA PRO A 145 1.42 9.46 34.47
C PRO A 145 0.57 8.59 33.54
N HIS A 146 0.76 7.27 33.62
CA HIS A 146 0.00 6.30 32.84
C HIS A 146 -1.50 6.55 33.04
N ARG A 147 -2.19 6.88 31.96
CA ARG A 147 -3.65 7.01 31.92
C ARG A 147 -4.27 5.76 31.29
#